data_AF-A0A7C7AS04-F1
#
_entry.id   AF-A0A7C7AS04-F1
#
_cell.length_a   1.000
_cell.length_b   1.000
_cell.length_c   1.000
_cell.angle_alpha   90.00
_cell.angle_beta   90.00
_cell.angle_gamma   90.00
#
_symmetry.space_group_name_H-M   'P 1'
#
loop_
_entity.id
_entity.type
_entity.pdbx_description
1 polymer ?
#
loop_
_entity_poly.entity_id
_entity_poly.type
_entity_poly.pdbx_seq_one_letter_code
_entity_poly.pdbx_strand_id
1 'polypeptide(L)'
;MFKKREIDIFGVLLGMVIGCIIGFFLSTRININPSDNDNEQPAGAVYGNVYLLQIGKADSADEAETLIATIRAKDLYSVYVYTGGHYYVYGAIAGSEEALASKKGDFEYKGFSPLVKKEYILDMPNAVLDDTAEYEFWLECVTNLLDDLKGEQIVISEKFHSNPASLEAYTLTVALTGVKNEALRAEIRLNIYQEIVNNLG
;
A
#
# COMPACT_ATOMS: atom_id res chain seq x y z
N MET A 1 61.79 16.46 0.43
CA MET A 1 61.50 17.68 1.21
C MET A 1 60.16 18.22 0.69
N PHE A 2 59.05 17.67 1.19
CA PHE A 2 57.70 18.06 0.76
C PHE A 2 57.45 19.51 1.21
N LYS A 3 57.17 20.38 0.24
CA LYS A 3 56.99 21.82 0.48
C LYS A 3 55.74 22.01 1.35
N LYS A 4 55.86 22.79 2.43
CA LYS A 4 54.80 23.13 3.40
C LYS A 4 53.41 23.41 2.78
N ARG A 5 53.34 23.88 1.53
CA ARG A 5 52.10 24.16 0.80
C ARG A 5 51.21 22.94 0.51
N GLU A 6 51.77 21.74 0.35
CA GLU A 6 50.95 20.55 0.03
C GLU A 6 50.20 20.04 1.27
N ILE A 7 50.81 20.14 2.45
CA ILE A 7 50.19 19.75 3.72
C ILE A 7 49.00 20.66 4.06
N ASP A 8 49.09 21.96 3.76
CA ASP A 8 47.98 22.90 3.96
C ASP A 8 46.78 22.60 3.05
N ILE A 9 47.00 22.21 1.79
CA ILE A 9 45.92 21.87 0.86
C ILE A 9 45.24 20.56 1.29
N PHE A 10 46.00 19.56 1.72
CA PHE A 10 45.45 18.31 2.25
C PHE A 10 44.68 18.55 3.56
N GLY A 11 45.14 19.45 4.43
CA GLY A 11 44.44 19.82 5.66
C GLY A 11 43.10 20.51 5.39
N VAL A 12 43.04 21.41 4.41
CA VAL A 12 41.81 22.10 4.02
C VAL A 12 40.81 21.13 3.36
N LEU A 13 41.28 20.25 2.47
CA LEU A 13 40.43 19.24 1.83
C LEU A 13 39.88 18.22 2.84
N LEU A 14 40.71 17.74 3.76
CA LEU A 14 40.28 16.82 4.81
C LEU A 14 39.28 17.49 5.77
N GLY A 15 39.51 18.76 6.13
CA GLY A 15 38.58 19.56 6.92
C GLY A 15 37.23 19.77 6.23
N MET A 16 37.23 19.97 4.91
CA MET A 16 36.00 20.08 4.12
C MET A 16 35.23 18.77 4.07
N VAL A 17 35.90 17.64 3.85
CA VAL A 17 35.26 16.31 3.81
C VAL A 17 34.68 15.94 5.18
N ILE A 18 35.45 16.15 6.26
CA ILE A 18 34.97 15.90 7.63
C ILE A 18 33.82 16.85 7.99
N GLY A 19 33.90 18.13 7.58
CA GLY A 19 32.82 19.10 7.74
C GLY A 19 31.54 18.72 6.99
N CYS A 20 31.65 18.20 5.77
CA CYS A 20 30.50 17.68 5.01
C CYS A 20 29.89 16.44 5.66
N ILE A 21 30.70 15.51 6.17
CA ILE A 21 30.21 14.30 6.86
C ILE A 21 29.51 14.68 8.17
N ILE A 22 30.13 15.52 8.99
CA ILE A 22 29.53 15.99 10.26
C ILE A 22 28.28 16.83 9.99
N GLY A 23 28.29 17.69 8.96
CA GLY A 23 27.12 18.45 8.53
C GLY A 23 25.98 17.56 8.03
N PHE A 24 26.28 16.48 7.32
CA PHE A 24 25.29 15.49 6.87
C PHE A 24 24.67 14.71 8.06
N PHE A 25 25.48 14.34 9.06
CA PHE A 25 24.98 13.68 10.27
C PHE A 25 24.23 14.62 11.23
N LEU A 26 24.58 15.92 11.26
CA LEU A 26 23.81 16.94 11.99
C LEU A 26 22.51 17.31 11.26
N SER A 27 22.51 17.40 9.93
CA SER A 27 21.31 17.66 9.14
C SER A 27 20.28 16.52 9.21
N THR A 28 20.74 15.28 9.45
CA THR A 28 19.86 14.12 9.63
C THR A 28 19.33 13.98 11.06
N ARG A 29 19.92 14.68 12.05
CA ARG A 29 19.43 14.69 13.45
C ARG A 29 18.76 15.99 13.89
N ILE A 30 19.07 17.12 13.26
CA ILE A 30 18.45 18.42 13.51
C ILE A 30 17.53 18.71 12.33
N ASN A 31 16.37 18.04 12.31
CA ASN A 31 15.21 18.58 11.61
C ASN A 31 14.38 19.36 12.65
N ILE A 32 14.94 20.50 13.09
CA ILE A 32 14.22 21.51 13.85
C ILE A 32 13.81 22.55 12.82
N ASN A 33 12.57 22.41 12.32
CA ASN A 33 11.82 23.29 11.43
C ASN A 33 12.59 24.01 10.31
N PRO A 34 12.55 23.50 9.07
CA PRO A 34 12.51 24.35 7.90
C PRO A 34 11.09 24.89 7.72
N SER A 35 11.06 26.18 7.40
CA SER A 35 9.92 27.05 7.19
C SER A 35 8.95 26.54 6.10
N ASP A 36 7.66 26.83 6.30
CA ASP A 36 6.55 26.79 5.35
C ASP A 36 6.93 26.47 3.90
N ASN A 37 6.74 25.22 3.51
CA ASN A 37 6.39 24.84 2.14
C ASN A 37 5.60 23.54 2.19
N ASP A 38 4.36 23.66 1.74
CA ASP A 38 3.29 22.66 1.66
C ASP A 38 3.74 21.30 1.13
N ASN A 39 4.12 20.38 2.02
CA ASN A 39 4.02 18.93 1.83
C ASN A 39 4.20 18.25 3.19
N GLU A 40 3.26 18.50 4.10
CA GLU A 40 3.06 17.63 5.25
C GLU A 40 2.60 16.27 4.74
N GLN A 41 3.54 15.35 4.56
CA GLN A 41 3.23 13.93 4.49
C GLN A 41 2.59 13.58 5.84
N PRO A 42 1.31 13.17 5.89
CA PRO A 42 0.61 13.06 7.15
C PRO A 42 1.30 12.01 8.00
N ALA A 43 1.71 12.41 9.21
CA ALA A 43 2.22 11.54 10.25
C ALA A 43 1.10 10.55 10.66
N GLY A 44 0.95 9.44 9.94
CA GLY A 44 -0.11 8.46 10.23
C GLY A 44 -0.01 7.13 9.48
N ALA A 45 0.53 7.13 8.26
CA ALA A 45 0.70 5.90 7.48
C ALA A 45 2.02 5.20 7.84
N VAL A 46 1.96 4.26 8.79
CA VAL A 46 3.05 3.28 8.97
C VAL A 46 3.04 2.38 7.74
N TYR A 47 4.14 2.36 6.98
CA TYR A 47 4.31 1.51 5.81
C TYR A 47 3.91 0.06 6.12
N GLY A 48 3.16 -0.56 5.21
CA GLY A 48 2.57 -1.90 5.42
C GLY A 48 1.12 -1.90 5.90
N ASN A 49 0.56 -0.76 6.32
CA ASN A 49 -0.86 -0.66 6.63
C ASN A 49 -1.71 -0.21 5.43
N VAL A 50 -2.91 -0.78 5.34
CA VAL A 50 -4.00 -0.32 4.49
C VAL A 50 -5.22 0.04 5.35
N TYR A 51 -6.06 0.90 4.80
CA TYR A 51 -7.33 1.31 5.39
C TYR A 51 -8.45 0.79 4.51
N LEU A 52 -9.37 0.03 5.10
CA LEU A 52 -10.46 -0.65 4.42
C LEU A 52 -11.80 -0.08 4.88
N LEU A 53 -12.68 0.19 3.93
CA LEU A 53 -14.06 0.61 4.22
C LEU A 53 -14.96 -0.62 4.32
N GLN A 54 -15.13 -1.13 5.54
CA GLN A 54 -16.01 -2.26 5.83
C GLN A 54 -17.47 -1.85 5.77
N ILE A 55 -18.26 -2.52 4.94
CA ILE A 55 -19.70 -2.27 4.76
C ILE A 55 -20.54 -3.22 5.60
N GLY A 56 -20.05 -4.44 5.81
CA GLY A 56 -20.75 -5.43 6.61
C GLY A 56 -19.91 -6.64 6.95
N LYS A 57 -20.52 -7.51 7.74
CA LYS A 57 -19.98 -8.80 8.19
C LYS A 57 -21.10 -9.82 8.02
N ALA A 58 -20.77 -10.99 7.48
CA ALA A 58 -21.67 -12.10 7.25
C ALA A 58 -21.07 -13.39 7.82
N ASP A 59 -21.94 -14.32 8.22
CA ASP A 59 -21.54 -15.60 8.81
C ASP A 59 -21.48 -16.73 7.75
N SER A 60 -21.97 -16.46 6.53
CA SER A 60 -21.89 -17.38 5.40
C SER A 60 -21.58 -16.66 4.07
N ALA A 61 -21.12 -17.43 3.08
CA ALA A 61 -20.89 -16.91 1.73
C ALA A 61 -22.19 -16.39 1.10
N ASP A 62 -23.30 -17.11 1.22
CA ASP A 62 -24.61 -16.72 0.67
C ASP A 62 -25.08 -15.36 1.24
N GLU A 63 -24.86 -15.12 2.53
CA GLU A 63 -25.16 -13.83 3.17
C GLU A 63 -24.25 -12.71 2.63
N ALA A 64 -22.96 -12.99 2.44
CA ALA A 64 -22.02 -12.04 1.87
C ALA A 64 -22.37 -11.69 0.42
N GLU A 65 -22.75 -12.69 -0.39
CA GLU A 65 -23.20 -12.51 -1.77
C GLU A 65 -24.50 -11.69 -1.83
N THR A 66 -25.44 -11.96 -0.93
CA THR A 66 -26.69 -11.18 -0.81
C THR A 66 -26.40 -9.72 -0.48
N LEU A 67 -25.45 -9.47 0.42
CA LEU A 67 -25.01 -8.11 0.76
C LEU A 67 -24.33 -7.43 -0.43
N ILE A 68 -23.43 -8.10 -1.14
CA ILE A 68 -22.82 -7.57 -2.38
C ILE A 68 -23.88 -7.25 -3.43
N ALA A 69 -24.86 -8.12 -3.64
CA ALA A 69 -25.95 -7.87 -4.58
C ALA A 69 -26.76 -6.62 -4.21
N THR A 70 -27.00 -6.41 -2.91
CA THR A 70 -27.69 -5.23 -2.37
C THR A 70 -26.87 -3.95 -2.58
N ILE A 71 -25.55 -4.01 -2.38
CA ILE A 71 -24.61 -2.90 -2.64
C ILE A 71 -24.59 -2.58 -4.14
N ARG A 72 -24.45 -3.59 -5.00
CA ARG A 72 -24.43 -3.44 -6.46
C ARG A 72 -25.72 -2.84 -7.01
N ALA A 73 -26.88 -3.20 -6.46
CA ALA A 73 -28.17 -2.63 -6.83
C ALA A 73 -28.29 -1.11 -6.54
N LYS A 74 -27.33 -0.54 -5.80
CA LYS A 74 -27.23 0.89 -5.49
C LYS A 74 -26.12 1.60 -6.27
N ASP A 75 -25.56 0.94 -7.28
CA ASP A 75 -24.44 1.37 -8.12
C ASP A 75 -23.13 1.58 -7.34
N LEU A 76 -22.91 0.72 -6.35
CA LEU A 76 -21.68 0.70 -5.56
C LEU A 76 -20.92 -0.60 -5.79
N TYR A 77 -19.59 -0.52 -5.74
CA TYR A 77 -18.70 -1.67 -5.83
C TYR A 77 -18.32 -2.19 -4.45
N SER A 78 -18.18 -3.51 -4.32
CA SER A 78 -17.70 -4.15 -3.11
C SER A 78 -17.18 -5.54 -3.40
N VAL A 79 -16.25 -6.01 -2.57
CA VAL A 79 -15.76 -7.39 -2.53
C VAL A 79 -16.00 -7.98 -1.14
N TYR A 80 -15.91 -9.30 -1.01
CA TYR A 80 -15.84 -9.94 0.30
C TYR A 80 -14.55 -10.77 0.42
N VAL A 81 -14.06 -10.91 1.65
CA VAL A 81 -12.98 -11.84 1.99
C VAL A 81 -13.41 -12.70 3.17
N TYR A 82 -12.93 -13.94 3.24
CA TYR A 82 -13.13 -14.80 4.38
C TYR A 82 -11.89 -14.75 5.28
N THR A 83 -12.05 -14.27 6.51
CA THR A 83 -10.94 -14.23 7.49
C THR A 83 -11.50 -14.27 8.90
N GLY A 84 -10.77 -14.86 9.85
CA GLY A 84 -11.19 -14.91 11.25
C GLY A 84 -12.55 -15.59 11.49
N GLY A 85 -12.95 -16.52 10.61
CA GLY A 85 -14.21 -17.26 10.71
C GLY A 85 -15.45 -16.54 10.17
N HIS A 86 -15.29 -15.39 9.51
CA HIS A 86 -16.40 -14.61 8.98
C HIS A 86 -16.10 -14.05 7.59
N TYR A 87 -17.16 -13.67 6.87
CA TYR A 87 -17.06 -12.96 5.60
C TYR A 87 -17.17 -11.46 5.85
N TYR A 88 -16.13 -10.71 5.50
CA TYR A 88 -16.11 -9.25 5.61
C TYR A 88 -16.31 -8.63 4.24
N VAL A 89 -17.29 -7.74 4.12
CA VAL A 89 -17.58 -7.03 2.87
C VAL A 89 -16.94 -5.66 2.91
N TYR A 90 -16.07 -5.37 1.95
CA TYR A 90 -15.33 -4.12 1.83
C TYR A 90 -15.76 -3.37 0.56
N GLY A 91 -15.93 -2.05 0.66
CA GLY A 91 -16.35 -1.18 -0.44
C GLY A 91 -15.25 -0.27 -1.00
N ALA A 92 -14.13 -0.13 -0.28
CA ALA A 92 -12.99 0.66 -0.71
C ALA A 92 -11.73 0.30 0.10
N ILE A 93 -10.57 0.62 -0.47
CA ILE A 93 -9.25 0.50 0.15
C ILE A 93 -8.45 1.78 -0.12
N ALA A 94 -7.66 2.24 0.85
CA ALA A 94 -6.81 3.42 0.74
C ALA A 94 -5.53 3.30 1.59
N GLY A 95 -4.53 4.15 1.30
CA GLY A 95 -3.31 4.29 2.12
C GLY A 95 -3.51 5.11 3.40
N SER A 96 -4.64 5.81 3.55
CA SER A 96 -5.00 6.57 4.75
C SER A 96 -6.51 6.54 5.02
N GLU A 97 -6.93 6.87 6.24
CA GLU A 97 -8.35 6.93 6.61
C GLU A 97 -9.07 8.09 5.91
N GLU A 98 -8.40 9.24 5.77
CA GLU A 98 -8.95 10.45 5.17
C GLU A 98 -9.30 10.24 3.70
N ALA A 99 -8.49 9.45 3.00
CA ALA A 99 -8.73 9.09 1.59
C ALA A 99 -10.01 8.27 1.39
N LEU A 100 -10.57 7.65 2.45
CA LEU A 100 -11.84 6.94 2.39
C LEU A 100 -13.06 7.84 2.60
N ALA A 101 -12.90 9.10 3.01
CA ALA A 101 -14.00 9.96 3.44
C ALA A 101 -15.09 10.14 2.36
N SER A 102 -14.70 10.36 1.10
CA SER A 102 -15.65 10.49 0.00
C SER A 102 -16.44 9.19 -0.23
N LYS A 103 -15.73 8.04 -0.24
CA LYS A 103 -16.40 6.74 -0.43
C LYS A 103 -17.31 6.40 0.73
N LYS A 104 -16.88 6.71 1.96
CA LYS A 104 -17.72 6.59 3.16
C LYS A 104 -19.04 7.36 2.99
N GLY A 105 -18.98 8.61 2.54
CA GLY A 105 -20.15 9.44 2.25
C GLY A 105 -21.08 8.84 1.18
N ASP A 106 -20.51 8.27 0.11
CA ASP A 106 -21.30 7.58 -0.93
C ASP A 106 -22.12 6.42 -0.35
N PHE A 107 -21.48 5.58 0.49
CA PHE A 107 -22.14 4.45 1.16
C PHE A 107 -23.19 4.91 2.17
N GLU A 108 -22.89 5.92 2.98
CA GLU A 108 -23.83 6.50 3.95
C GLU A 108 -25.07 7.09 3.25
N TYR A 109 -24.88 7.84 2.16
CA TYR A 109 -25.97 8.39 1.36
C TYR A 109 -26.88 7.30 0.78
N LYS A 110 -26.31 6.13 0.47
CA LYS A 110 -27.04 4.97 -0.06
C LYS A 110 -27.65 4.08 1.04
N GLY A 111 -27.50 4.47 2.31
CA GLY A 111 -28.14 3.83 3.47
C GLY A 111 -27.32 2.74 4.16
N PHE A 112 -26.01 2.72 3.96
CA PHE A 112 -25.10 1.82 4.67
C PHE A 112 -24.42 2.54 5.85
N SER A 113 -23.88 1.77 6.80
CA SER A 113 -23.15 2.30 7.97
C SER A 113 -21.69 1.81 7.93
N PRO A 114 -20.86 2.34 7.02
CA PRO A 114 -19.50 1.88 6.82
C PRO A 114 -18.58 2.18 8.02
N LEU A 115 -17.63 1.26 8.26
CA LEU A 115 -16.60 1.36 9.30
C LEU A 115 -15.22 1.34 8.65
N VAL A 116 -14.29 2.17 9.11
CA VAL A 116 -12.90 2.11 8.65
C VAL A 116 -12.13 1.12 9.51
N LYS A 117 -11.48 0.15 8.86
CA LYS A 117 -10.60 -0.83 9.50
C LYS A 117 -9.17 -0.59 9.02
N LYS A 118 -8.23 -0.49 9.96
CA LYS A 118 -6.80 -0.48 9.66
C LYS A 118 -6.26 -1.90 9.73
N GLU A 119 -5.49 -2.30 8.73
CA GLU A 119 -4.92 -3.65 8.64
C GLU A 119 -3.47 -3.60 8.16
N TYR A 120 -2.61 -4.41 8.77
CA TYR A 120 -1.21 -4.54 8.36
C TYR A 120 -1.07 -5.76 7.46
N ILE A 121 -0.73 -5.55 6.18
CA ILE A 121 -0.72 -6.60 5.16
C ILE A 121 0.68 -7.06 4.76
N LEU A 122 1.73 -6.36 5.20
CA LEU A 122 3.11 -6.66 4.78
C LEU A 122 3.61 -8.03 5.29
N ASP A 123 3.01 -8.56 6.36
CA ASP A 123 3.35 -9.88 6.91
C ASP A 123 2.52 -11.02 6.30
N MET A 124 1.49 -10.74 5.48
CA MET A 124 0.65 -11.79 4.88
C MET A 124 1.44 -12.80 4.04
N PRO A 125 2.46 -12.42 3.25
CA PRO A 125 3.28 -13.38 2.50
C PRO A 125 3.99 -14.42 3.38
N ASN A 126 4.17 -14.16 4.68
CA ASN A 126 4.80 -15.11 5.60
C ASN A 126 4.01 -16.43 5.74
N ALA A 127 2.74 -16.47 5.32
CA ALA A 127 1.94 -17.69 5.24
C ALA A 127 2.55 -18.76 4.32
N VAL A 128 3.36 -18.34 3.34
CA VAL A 128 4.03 -19.22 2.35
C VAL A 128 5.55 -19.08 2.39
N LEU A 129 6.12 -18.68 3.54
CA LEU A 129 7.57 -18.40 3.68
C LEU A 129 8.47 -19.57 3.27
N ASP A 130 7.99 -20.80 3.41
CA ASP A 130 8.71 -22.02 3.05
C ASP A 130 8.79 -22.26 1.53
N ASP A 131 7.90 -21.64 0.74
CA ASP A 131 7.98 -21.62 -0.73
C ASP A 131 8.52 -20.27 -1.19
N THR A 132 9.80 -20.23 -1.53
CA THR A 132 10.48 -18.98 -1.94
C THR A 132 9.81 -18.33 -3.16
N ALA A 133 9.32 -19.12 -4.13
CA ALA A 133 8.75 -18.55 -5.35
C ALA A 133 7.38 -17.91 -5.08
N GLU A 134 6.54 -18.58 -4.29
CA GLU A 134 5.25 -18.02 -3.88
C GLU A 134 5.43 -16.81 -2.95
N TYR A 135 6.31 -16.92 -1.95
CA TYR A 135 6.62 -15.81 -1.03
C TYR A 135 7.02 -14.55 -1.78
N GLU A 136 7.97 -14.66 -2.71
CA GLU A 136 8.43 -13.52 -3.51
C GLU A 136 7.32 -12.91 -4.36
N PHE A 137 6.45 -13.75 -4.93
CA PHE A 137 5.31 -13.29 -5.75
C PHE A 137 4.32 -12.49 -4.91
N TRP A 138 3.91 -13.03 -3.77
CA TRP A 138 2.94 -12.39 -2.90
C TRP A 138 3.51 -11.13 -2.23
N LEU A 139 4.78 -11.13 -1.87
CA LEU A 139 5.47 -9.94 -1.37
C LEU A 139 5.49 -8.81 -2.42
N GLU A 140 5.73 -9.15 -3.69
CA GLU A 140 5.67 -8.17 -4.78
C GLU A 140 4.24 -7.64 -4.98
N CYS A 141 3.22 -8.50 -4.94
CA CYS A 141 1.82 -8.08 -5.04
C CYS A 141 1.43 -7.10 -3.90
N VAL A 142 1.80 -7.44 -2.66
CA VAL A 142 1.53 -6.58 -1.49
C VAL A 142 2.28 -5.25 -1.60
N THR A 143 3.55 -5.28 -1.98
CA THR A 143 4.38 -4.08 -2.14
C THR A 143 3.81 -3.18 -3.23
N ASN A 144 3.50 -3.74 -4.40
CA ASN A 144 2.89 -2.99 -5.50
C ASN A 144 1.52 -2.41 -5.12
N LEU A 145 0.69 -3.12 -4.36
CA LEU A 145 -0.56 -2.55 -3.85
C LEU A 145 -0.29 -1.35 -2.93
N LEU A 146 0.65 -1.47 -1.99
CA LEU A 146 1.00 -0.39 -1.06
C LEU A 146 1.57 0.83 -1.77
N ASP A 147 2.44 0.62 -2.75
CA ASP A 147 3.07 1.68 -3.54
C ASP A 147 2.01 2.39 -4.41
N ASP A 148 1.12 1.64 -5.06
CA ASP A 148 0.03 2.22 -5.84
C ASP A 148 -0.95 3.03 -4.97
N LEU A 149 -1.25 2.58 -3.75
CA LEU A 149 -2.09 3.31 -2.80
C LEU A 149 -1.49 4.65 -2.35
N LYS A 150 -0.17 4.82 -2.47
CA LYS A 150 0.54 6.09 -2.22
C LYS A 150 0.74 6.92 -3.49
N GLY A 151 0.33 6.41 -4.65
CA GLY A 151 0.58 7.03 -5.95
C GLY A 151 2.02 6.86 -6.46
N GLU A 152 2.75 5.89 -5.93
CA GLU A 152 4.08 5.51 -6.43
C GLU A 152 3.98 4.64 -7.68
N GLN A 153 5.04 4.60 -8.48
CA GLN A 153 5.09 3.76 -9.66
C GLN A 153 5.33 2.31 -9.27
N ILE A 154 4.46 1.40 -9.72
CA ILE A 154 4.63 -0.03 -9.53
C ILE A 154 5.46 -0.65 -10.66
N VAL A 155 6.20 -1.72 -10.33
CA VAL A 155 7.00 -2.50 -11.29
C VAL A 155 6.76 -3.97 -11.01
N ILE A 156 6.54 -4.74 -12.09
CA ILE A 156 6.35 -6.19 -12.00
C ILE A 156 7.64 -6.85 -12.48
N SER A 157 8.16 -7.78 -11.69
CA SER A 157 9.38 -8.49 -12.03
C SER A 157 9.17 -9.40 -13.23
N GLU A 158 10.09 -9.38 -14.19
CA GLU A 158 10.08 -10.21 -15.42
C GLU A 158 9.81 -11.70 -15.16
N LYS A 159 10.32 -12.25 -14.04
CA LYS A 159 10.10 -13.65 -13.66
C LYS A 159 8.61 -14.02 -13.50
N PHE A 160 7.77 -13.08 -13.06
CA PHE A 160 6.34 -13.33 -12.85
C PHE A 160 5.50 -13.18 -14.12
N HIS A 161 6.05 -12.61 -15.20
CA HIS A 161 5.36 -12.60 -16.50
C HIS A 161 5.24 -14.01 -17.11
N SER A 162 6.16 -14.91 -16.75
CA SER A 162 6.19 -16.27 -17.29
C SER A 162 5.57 -17.30 -16.35
N ASN A 163 5.69 -17.11 -15.04
CA ASN A 163 5.24 -18.09 -14.05
C ASN A 163 4.81 -17.41 -12.73
N PRO A 164 3.68 -16.68 -12.73
CA PRO A 164 3.13 -16.11 -11.50
C PRO A 164 2.51 -17.21 -10.62
N ALA A 165 2.55 -17.05 -9.29
CA ALA A 165 1.90 -18.02 -8.38
C ALA A 165 0.36 -17.96 -8.47
N SER A 166 -0.20 -16.78 -8.76
CA SER A 166 -1.62 -16.60 -9.08
C SER A 166 -1.77 -15.77 -10.35
N LEU A 167 -2.47 -16.32 -11.35
CA LEU A 167 -2.74 -15.63 -12.61
C LEU A 167 -3.68 -14.44 -12.38
N GLU A 168 -4.65 -14.59 -11.49
CA GLU A 168 -5.63 -13.58 -11.10
C GLU A 168 -4.92 -12.38 -10.45
N ALA A 169 -4.14 -12.60 -9.40
CA ALA A 169 -3.41 -11.54 -8.72
C ALA A 169 -2.39 -10.84 -9.64
N TYR A 170 -1.69 -11.61 -10.49
CA TYR A 170 -0.80 -11.05 -11.50
C TYR A 170 -1.56 -10.16 -12.49
N THR A 171 -2.67 -10.63 -13.05
CA THR A 171 -3.45 -9.88 -14.04
C THR A 171 -3.99 -8.57 -13.47
N LEU A 172 -4.47 -8.59 -12.22
CA LEU A 172 -4.92 -7.40 -11.53
C LEU A 172 -3.77 -6.41 -11.27
N THR A 173 -2.61 -6.90 -10.84
CA THR A 173 -1.41 -6.08 -10.62
C THR A 173 -0.91 -5.46 -11.93
N VAL A 174 -0.90 -6.21 -13.02
CA VAL A 174 -0.61 -5.70 -14.37
C VAL A 174 -1.62 -4.61 -14.76
N ALA A 175 -2.90 -4.81 -14.49
CA ALA A 175 -3.93 -3.83 -14.83
C ALA A 175 -3.69 -2.47 -14.13
N LEU A 176 -3.16 -2.45 -12.91
CA LEU A 176 -2.78 -1.21 -12.23
C LEU A 176 -1.70 -0.41 -12.99
N THR A 177 -0.84 -1.05 -13.79
CA THR A 177 0.17 -0.31 -14.56
C THR A 177 -0.45 0.53 -15.69
N GLY A 178 -1.62 0.13 -16.20
CA GLY A 178 -2.24 0.73 -17.39
C GLY A 178 -3.51 1.55 -17.13
N VAL A 179 -4.26 1.26 -16.06
CA VAL A 179 -5.55 1.90 -15.81
C VAL A 179 -5.38 3.31 -15.24
N LYS A 180 -5.86 4.30 -16.01
CA LYS A 180 -5.86 5.73 -15.61
C LYS A 180 -7.18 6.20 -15.00
N ASN A 181 -8.24 5.43 -15.14
CA ASN A 181 -9.53 5.76 -14.54
C ASN A 181 -9.49 5.41 -13.05
N GLU A 182 -9.61 6.41 -12.18
CA GLU A 182 -9.41 6.21 -10.75
C GLU A 182 -10.49 5.38 -10.07
N ALA A 183 -11.74 5.44 -10.56
CA ALA A 183 -12.81 4.58 -10.04
C ALA A 183 -12.49 3.10 -10.32
N LEU A 184 -12.12 2.77 -11.56
CA LEU A 184 -11.72 1.41 -11.92
C LEU A 184 -10.43 1.00 -11.20
N ARG A 185 -9.46 1.90 -11.05
CA ARG A 185 -8.21 1.64 -10.31
C ARG A 185 -8.50 1.29 -8.84
N ALA A 186 -9.44 1.99 -8.21
CA ALA A 186 -9.89 1.70 -6.84
C ALA A 186 -10.54 0.30 -6.72
N GLU A 187 -11.35 -0.11 -7.70
CA GLU A 187 -11.92 -1.46 -7.74
C GLU A 187 -10.83 -2.53 -7.90
N ILE A 188 -9.85 -2.30 -8.77
CA ILE A 188 -8.71 -3.21 -8.97
C ILE A 188 -7.89 -3.36 -7.68
N ARG A 189 -7.56 -2.26 -6.99
CA ARG A 189 -6.85 -2.30 -5.69
C ARG A 189 -7.58 -3.18 -4.68
N LEU A 190 -8.90 -3.07 -4.64
CA LEU A 190 -9.73 -3.84 -3.72
C LEU A 190 -9.78 -5.32 -4.11
N ASN A 191 -9.80 -5.64 -5.40
CA ASN A 191 -9.70 -7.02 -5.89
C ASN A 191 -8.32 -7.64 -5.61
N ILE A 192 -7.23 -6.87 -5.73
CA ILE A 192 -5.88 -7.35 -5.37
C ILE A 192 -5.85 -7.71 -3.88
N TYR A 193 -6.39 -6.84 -3.02
CA TYR A 193 -6.52 -7.15 -1.60
C TYR A 193 -7.36 -8.42 -1.36
N GLN A 194 -8.47 -8.59 -2.08
CA GLN A 194 -9.27 -9.81 -2.01
C GLN A 194 -8.47 -11.07 -2.37
N GLU A 195 -7.72 -11.03 -3.47
CA GLU A 195 -6.87 -12.16 -3.87
C GLU A 195 -5.76 -12.45 -2.87
N ILE A 196 -5.12 -11.42 -2.31
CA ILE A 196 -4.10 -11.58 -1.26
C ILE A 196 -4.70 -12.32 -0.05
N VAL A 197 -5.85 -11.86 0.46
CA VAL A 197 -6.48 -12.49 1.64
C VAL A 197 -7.01 -13.89 1.33
N ASN A 198 -7.59 -14.12 0.16
CA ASN A 198 -8.13 -15.44 -0.19
C ASN A 198 -7.04 -16.52 -0.31
N ASN A 199 -5.80 -16.13 -0.63
CA ASN A 199 -4.70 -17.08 -0.81
C ASN A 199 -3.78 -17.17 0.43
N LEU A 200 -3.71 -16.12 1.26
CA LEU A 200 -2.75 -16.03 2.37
C LEU A 200 -3.38 -15.90 3.77
N GLY A 201 -4.69 -15.60 3.84
CA GLY A 201 -5.40 -15.22 5.07
C GLY A 201 -6.25 -16.29 5.74
#